data_AF-A0A1G3R7K2-F1
#
_entry.id   AF-A0A1G3R7K2-F1
#
_cell.length_a   1.000
_cell.length_b   1.000
_cell.length_c   1.000
_cell.angle_alpha   90.00
_cell.angle_beta   90.00
_cell.angle_gamma   90.00
#
_symmetry.space_group_name_H-M   'P 1'
#
loop_
_entity.id
_entity.type
_entity.pdbx_description
1 polymer ?
#
loop_
_entity_poly.entity_id
_entity_poly.type
_entity_poly.pdbx_seq_one_letter_code
_entity_poly.pdbx_strand_id
1 'polypeptide(L)'
;MGDVEAIASTKAIDLWYLFPIGIGVNRMLTSGHHPSEAFSDRLDVVLGTDAWRSAFYRSSRETGLFGDEHVVHKDTDFDRIKDFFLEHLRRLFPGAADNPLILRNSRE
;
A
#
# COMPACT_ATOMS: atom_id res chain seq x y z
N MET A 1 9.30 -0.86 13.31
CA MET A 1 7.95 -1.23 13.77
C MET A 1 7.03 -0.14 13.31
N GLY A 2 6.09 -0.46 12.43
CA GLY A 2 5.12 0.51 11.92
C GLY A 2 4.12 0.93 13.01
N ASP A 3 3.43 2.06 12.81
CA ASP A 3 2.50 2.61 13.81
C ASP A 3 1.38 1.61 14.17
N VAL A 4 0.85 0.92 13.17
CA VAL A 4 -0.22 -0.07 13.33
C VAL A 4 0.25 -1.30 14.09
N GLU A 5 1.48 -1.77 13.85
CA GLU A 5 2.09 -2.88 14.59
C GLU A 5 2.27 -2.51 16.07
N ALA A 6 2.73 -1.29 16.34
CA ALA A 6 2.88 -0.79 17.70
C ALA A 6 1.54 -0.77 18.45
N ILE A 7 0.48 -0.27 17.81
CA ILE A 7 -0.88 -0.27 18.38
C ILE A 7 -1.35 -1.70 18.65
N ALA A 8 -1.25 -2.60 17.67
CA ALA A 8 -1.69 -3.99 17.80
C ALA A 8 -0.98 -4.73 18.95
N SER A 9 0.33 -4.46 19.13
CA SER A 9 1.14 -5.09 20.19
C SER A 9 0.62 -4.80 21.60
N THR A 10 -0.08 -3.67 21.80
CA THR A 10 -0.64 -3.30 23.11
C THR A 10 -1.78 -4.21 23.53
N LYS A 11 -2.52 -4.81 22.58
CA LYS A 11 -3.73 -5.61 22.80
C LYS A 11 -4.78 -4.92 23.69
N ALA A 12 -4.75 -3.59 23.77
CA ALA A 12 -5.55 -2.80 24.70
C ALA A 12 -6.50 -1.81 24.01
N ILE A 13 -6.44 -1.72 22.67
CA ILE A 13 -7.13 -0.70 21.88
C ILE A 13 -7.76 -1.33 20.63
N ASP A 14 -9.01 -0.96 20.35
CA ASP A 14 -9.65 -1.16 19.06
C ASP A 14 -9.31 -0.01 18.10
N LEU A 15 -8.88 -0.34 16.88
CA LEU A 15 -8.42 0.63 15.90
C LEU A 15 -9.47 0.86 14.80
N TRP A 16 -9.87 2.12 14.62
CA TRP A 16 -10.65 2.57 13.46
C TRP A 16 -9.72 3.35 12.52
N TYR A 17 -9.39 2.78 11.37
CA TYR A 17 -8.39 3.34 10.45
C TYR A 17 -9.04 3.91 9.20
N LEU A 18 -9.20 5.24 9.17
CA LEU A 18 -9.65 5.98 7.99
C LEU A 18 -8.45 6.62 7.29
N PHE A 19 -8.10 6.15 6.10
CA PHE A 19 -6.93 6.66 5.38
C PHE A 19 -7.18 6.95 3.90
N PRO A 20 -6.47 7.94 3.33
CA PRO A 20 -6.67 8.35 1.95
C PRO A 20 -5.99 7.40 0.97
N ILE A 21 -6.63 6.26 0.65
CA ILE A 21 -6.13 5.29 -0.34
C ILE A 21 -5.81 5.97 -1.68
N GLY A 22 -6.73 6.82 -2.17
CA GLY A 22 -6.59 7.51 -3.45
C GLY A 22 -5.55 8.63 -3.44
N ILE A 23 -5.81 9.67 -2.65
CA ILE A 23 -4.98 10.90 -2.66
C ILE A 23 -3.66 10.76 -1.89
N GLY A 24 -3.54 9.75 -1.03
CA GLY A 24 -2.35 9.45 -0.25
C GLY A 24 -1.54 8.30 -0.87
N VAL A 25 -1.97 7.06 -0.63
CA VAL A 25 -1.18 5.87 -1.00
C VAL A 25 -0.96 5.80 -2.50
N ASN A 26 -2.02 5.70 -3.31
CA ASN A 26 -1.88 5.51 -4.75
C ASN A 26 -1.14 6.66 -5.46
N ARG A 27 -1.27 7.89 -4.94
CA ARG A 27 -0.56 9.06 -5.48
C ARG A 27 0.94 9.03 -5.19
N MET A 28 1.35 8.46 -4.05
CA MET A 28 2.77 8.25 -3.73
C MET A 28 3.38 7.11 -4.55
N LEU A 29 2.55 6.20 -5.09
CA LEU A 29 3.01 5.14 -5.99
C LEU A 29 3.21 5.67 -7.42
N THR A 30 4.48 5.80 -7.83
CA THR A 30 4.90 6.28 -9.15
C THR A 30 4.87 5.16 -10.19
N SER A 31 4.80 5.51 -11.48
CA SER A 31 4.89 4.55 -12.59
C SER A 31 6.23 4.73 -13.32
N GLY A 32 6.82 3.65 -13.85
CA GLY A 32 8.12 3.68 -14.52
C GLY A 32 9.32 3.62 -13.57
N HIS A 33 9.13 3.94 -12.29
CA HIS A 33 10.15 3.82 -11.25
C HIS A 33 9.51 3.65 -9.88
N HIS A 34 10.30 3.16 -8.91
CA HIS A 34 9.89 3.13 -7.51
C HIS A 34 9.77 4.55 -6.91
N PRO A 35 8.93 4.76 -5.89
CA PRO A 35 8.82 6.05 -5.22
C PRO A 35 10.17 6.50 -4.64
N SER A 36 10.31 7.80 -4.37
CA SER A 36 11.47 8.31 -3.63
C SER A 36 11.57 7.66 -2.25
N GLU A 37 12.75 7.72 -1.64
CA GLU A 37 12.98 7.21 -0.28
C GLU A 37 11.99 7.84 0.71
N ALA A 38 11.84 9.17 0.70
CA ALA A 38 10.91 9.88 1.57
C ALA A 38 9.43 9.46 1.40
N PHE A 39 9.01 9.05 0.19
CA PHE A 39 7.67 8.50 -0.01
C PHE A 39 7.59 7.04 0.40
N SER A 40 8.65 6.27 0.17
CA SER A 40 8.74 4.87 0.56
C SER A 40 8.70 4.72 2.09
N ASP A 41 9.42 5.55 2.83
CA ASP A 41 9.42 5.55 4.30
C ASP A 41 8.02 5.87 4.86
N ARG A 42 7.32 6.81 4.23
CA ARG A 42 5.93 7.13 4.61
C ARG A 42 4.98 5.98 4.31
N LEU A 43 5.16 5.31 3.17
CA LEU A 43 4.38 4.12 2.82
C LEU A 43 4.64 2.99 3.81
N ASP A 44 5.88 2.78 4.26
CA ASP A 44 6.22 1.77 5.27
C ASP A 44 5.54 2.05 6.61
N VAL A 45 5.51 3.30 7.04
CA VAL A 45 4.82 3.71 8.27
C VAL A 45 3.31 3.51 8.15
N VAL A 46 2.69 3.99 7.07
CA VAL A 46 1.24 3.93 6.87
C VAL A 46 0.74 2.50 6.68
N LEU A 47 1.42 1.72 5.83
CA LEU A 47 1.04 0.33 5.54
C LEU A 47 1.54 -0.65 6.59
N GLY A 48 2.46 -0.23 7.46
CA GLY A 48 3.02 -1.02 8.55
C GLY A 48 4.10 -2.03 8.11
N THR A 49 4.48 -2.05 6.84
CA THR A 49 5.40 -3.05 6.27
C THR A 49 6.03 -2.52 4.99
N ASP A 50 7.20 -3.04 4.61
CA ASP A 50 7.87 -2.76 3.33
C ASP A 50 7.39 -3.66 2.17
N ALA A 51 6.60 -4.70 2.48
CA ALA A 51 6.14 -5.72 1.53
C ALA A 51 5.28 -5.17 0.37
N TRP A 52 4.77 -3.95 0.49
CA TRP A 52 4.05 -3.30 -0.60
C TRP A 52 4.92 -3.08 -1.84
N ARG A 53 6.25 -2.96 -1.67
CA ARG A 53 7.19 -2.76 -2.78
C ARG A 53 7.08 -3.89 -3.79
N SER A 54 7.01 -5.14 -3.33
CA SER A 54 6.83 -6.30 -4.20
C SER A 54 5.37 -6.58 -4.53
N ALA A 55 4.42 -6.21 -3.65
CA ALA A 55 3.01 -6.43 -3.89
C ALA A 55 2.43 -5.52 -4.99
N PHE A 56 2.97 -4.29 -5.11
CA PHE A 56 2.43 -3.23 -5.99
C PHE A 56 3.32 -2.91 -7.18
N TYR A 57 4.51 -3.50 -7.31
CA TYR A 57 5.39 -3.30 -8.46
C TYR A 57 5.81 -4.61 -9.07
N ARG A 58 5.91 -4.61 -10.40
CA ARG A 58 6.54 -5.68 -11.18
C ARG A 58 7.63 -5.09 -12.05
N SER A 59 8.74 -5.82 -12.14
CA SER A 59 9.83 -5.48 -13.06
C SER A 59 9.80 -6.44 -14.24
N SER A 60 9.87 -5.89 -15.45
CA SER A 60 9.98 -6.66 -16.71
C SER A 60 11.26 -6.25 -17.44
N ARG A 61 11.68 -7.10 -18.38
CA ARG A 61 12.63 -6.71 -19.44
C ARG A 61 11.81 -6.49 -20.70
N GLU A 62 11.98 -5.32 -21.30
CA GLU A 62 11.30 -4.95 -22.52
C GLU A 62 12.34 -4.63 -23.59
N THR A 63 12.21 -5.25 -24.76
CA THR A 63 13.11 -5.01 -25.88
C THR A 63 12.66 -3.76 -26.63
N GLY A 64 13.41 -2.68 -26.48
CA GLY A 64 13.22 -1.43 -27.20
C GLY A 64 14.08 -1.32 -28.45
N LEU A 65 13.93 -0.20 -29.18
CA LEU A 65 14.72 0.12 -30.38
C LEU A 65 16.24 0.18 -30.12
N PHE A 66 16.65 0.37 -28.87
CA PHE A 66 18.05 0.51 -28.47
C PHE A 66 18.57 -0.65 -27.61
N GLY A 67 17.80 -1.74 -27.50
CA GLY A 67 18.16 -2.92 -26.72
C GLY A 67 17.17 -3.21 -25.59
N ASP A 68 17.52 -4.17 -24.73
CA ASP A 68 16.70 -4.56 -23.59
C ASP A 68 16.80 -3.53 -22.47
N GLU A 69 15.65 -3.05 -22.01
CA GLU A 69 15.53 -2.13 -20.87
C GLU A 69 14.82 -2.82 -19.71
N HIS A 70 15.27 -2.53 -18.50
CA HIS A 70 14.58 -2.93 -17.28
C HIS A 70 13.51 -1.88 -16.96
N VAL A 71 12.24 -2.30 -17.00
CA VAL A 71 11.10 -1.41 -16.76
C VAL A 71 10.41 -1.79 -15.46
N VAL A 72 10.05 -0.79 -14.65
CA VAL A 72 9.30 -0.95 -13.41
C VAL A 72 7.87 -0.49 -13.64
N HIS A 73 6.93 -1.41 -13.48
CA HIS A 73 5.50 -1.15 -13.63
C HIS A 73 4.83 -1.09 -12.27
N LYS A 74 4.02 -0.04 -12.06
CA LYS A 74 3.04 -0.03 -10.97
C LYS A 74 1.94 -1.02 -11.33
N ASP A 75 1.82 -2.08 -10.56
CA ASP A 75 0.84 -3.17 -10.70
C ASP A 75 -0.09 -3.20 -9.47
N THR A 76 -0.85 -2.13 -9.27
CA THR A 76 -1.84 -2.07 -8.21
C THR A 76 -2.96 -1.09 -8.54
N ASP A 77 -4.12 -1.34 -7.94
CA ASP A 77 -5.29 -0.47 -7.97
C ASP A 77 -5.81 -0.26 -6.53
N PHE A 78 -6.92 0.45 -6.38
CA PHE A 78 -7.47 0.73 -5.05
C PHE A 78 -7.93 -0.51 -4.31
N ASP A 79 -8.46 -1.51 -5.02
CA ASP A 79 -8.93 -2.74 -4.40
C ASP A 79 -7.76 -3.58 -3.90
N ARG A 80 -6.69 -3.69 -4.68
CA ARG A 80 -5.47 -4.40 -4.30
C ARG A 80 -4.73 -3.71 -3.15
N ILE A 81 -4.71 -2.38 -3.11
CA ILE A 81 -4.17 -1.63 -1.95
C ILE A 81 -5.00 -1.90 -0.69
N LYS A 82 -6.34 -1.83 -0.80
CA LYS A 82 -7.27 -2.10 0.29
C LYS A 82 -7.09 -3.52 0.83
N ASP A 83 -7.06 -4.52 -0.05
CA ASP A 83 -6.95 -5.92 0.32
C ASP A 83 -5.60 -6.21 0.97
N PHE A 84 -4.51 -5.68 0.41
CA PHE A 84 -3.16 -5.78 1.02
C PHE A 84 -3.14 -5.23 2.45
N PHE A 85 -3.72 -4.05 2.67
CA PHE A 85 -3.74 -3.44 4.00
C PHE A 85 -4.64 -4.22 4.96
N LEU A 86 -5.80 -4.69 4.49
CA LEU A 86 -6.72 -5.48 5.29
C LEU A 86 -6.12 -6.82 5.72
N GLU A 87 -5.40 -7.50 4.82
CA GLU A 87 -4.64 -8.72 5.14
C GLU A 87 -3.54 -8.46 6.16
N HIS A 88 -2.86 -7.31 6.09
CA HIS A 88 -1.90 -6.92 7.10
C HIS A 88 -2.58 -6.72 8.47
N LEU A 89 -3.69 -5.99 8.53
CA LEU A 89 -4.47 -5.80 9.76
C LEU A 89 -4.97 -7.12 10.36
N ARG A 90 -5.49 -8.04 9.55
CA ARG A 90 -5.95 -9.38 9.98
C ARG A 90 -4.85 -10.23 10.62
N ARG A 91 -3.59 -9.99 10.26
CA ARG A 91 -2.45 -10.67 10.90
C ARG A 91 -2.06 -10.06 12.24
N LEU A 92 -2.30 -8.76 12.43
CA LEU A 92 -1.91 -8.02 13.62
C LEU A 92 -2.97 -8.04 14.73
N PHE A 93 -4.24 -7.97 14.34
CA PHE A 93 -5.36 -7.89 15.29
C PHE A 93 -6.13 -9.21 15.36
N PRO A 94 -6.72 -9.57 16.52
CA PRO A 94 -7.57 -10.77 16.65
C PRO A 94 -8.78 -10.79 15.71
N GLY A 95 -9.22 -9.61 15.26
CA GLY A 95 -10.26 -9.45 14.26
C GLY A 95 -10.02 -8.17 13.45
N ALA A 96 -10.51 -8.15 12.22
CA ALA A 96 -10.55 -6.97 11.36
C ALA A 96 -11.91 -6.92 10.65
N ALA A 97 -12.28 -5.75 10.12
CA ALA A 97 -13.56 -5.60 9.42
C ALA A 97 -13.65 -6.53 8.20
N ASP A 98 -14.76 -7.25 8.07
CA ASP A 98 -14.97 -8.15 6.92
C ASP A 98 -15.21 -7.38 5.61
N ASN A 99 -15.89 -6.24 5.71
CA ASN A 99 -16.22 -5.39 4.58
C ASN A 99 -15.88 -3.91 4.89
N PRO A 100 -14.65 -3.46 4.63
CA PRO A 100 -14.28 -2.07 4.85
C PRO A 100 -15.02 -1.13 3.90
N LEU A 101 -15.50 0.00 4.42
CA LEU A 101 -16.22 0.99 3.64
C LEU A 101 -15.25 1.84 2.79
N ILE A 102 -15.41 1.81 1.47
CA ILE A 102 -14.71 2.72 0.57
C ILE A 102 -15.51 4.03 0.49
N LEU A 103 -14.95 5.09 1.06
CA LEU A 103 -15.51 6.44 0.91
C LEU A 103 -15.08 7.04 -0.43
N ARG A 104 -16.05 7.36 -1.27
CA ARG A 104 -15.87 8.08 -2.53
C ARG A 104 -16.46 9.47 -2.41
N ASN A 105 -15.88 10.43 -3.13
CA ASN A 105 -16.48 11.75 -3.22
C ASN A 105 -17.82 11.60 -3.96
N SER A 106 -18.91 12.11 -3.39
CA SER A 106 -20.24 12.05 -3.99
C SER A 106 -20.40 12.95 -5.22
N ARG A 107 -19.39 13.77 -5.52
CA ARG A 107 -19.33 14.67 -6.69
C ARG A 107 -18.44 14.15 -7.82
N GLU A 108 -17.88 12.94 -7.68
CA GLU A 108 -17.13 12.24 -8.73
C GLU A 108 -17.94 11.09 -9.34
#